data_AF-A0AA90TY40-F1
#
_entry.id   AF-A0AA90TY40-F1
#
_cell.length_a   1.000
_cell.length_b   1.000
_cell.length_c   1.000
_cell.angle_alpha   90.00
_cell.angle_beta   90.00
_cell.angle_gamma   90.00
#
_symmetry.space_group_name_H-M   'P 1'
#
loop_
_entity.id
_entity.type
_entity.pdbx_description
1 polymer ?
#
loop_
_entity_poly.entity_id
_entity_poly.type
_entity_poly.pdbx_seq_one_letter_code
_entity_poly.pdbx_strand_id
1 'polypeptide(L)' 'MELVKVKCKNCGGEMVVYDTRMKEQYCTIHCLESAMVDQSGIIPVRMAC' A
#
# COMPACT_ATOMS: atom_id res chain seq x y z
N MET A 1 2.37 19.47 10.98
CA MET A 1 2.07 18.36 10.04
C MET A 1 2.14 18.93 8.64
N GLU A 2 3.07 18.45 7.83
CA GLU A 2 3.21 18.86 6.43
C GLU A 2 2.58 17.78 5.52
N LEU A 3 2.04 18.19 4.37
CA LEU A 3 1.52 17.27 3.36
C LEU A 3 2.64 16.97 2.36
N VAL A 4 3.00 15.70 2.23
CA VAL A 4 4.05 15.23 1.32
C VAL A 4 3.46 14.40 0.19
N LYS A 5 4.02 14.56 -1.01
CA LYS A 5 3.69 13.72 -2.17
C LYS A 5 4.55 12.48 -2.14
N VAL A 6 3.91 11.31 -2.12
CA VAL A 6 4.59 10.02 -2.19
C VAL A 6 3.95 9.14 -3.26
N LYS A 7 4.61 8.03 -3.59
CA LYS A 7 4.09 7.05 -4.55
C LYS A 7 3.69 5.78 -3.81
N CYS A 8 2.57 5.19 -4.21
CA CYS A 8 2.16 3.87 -3.73
C CYS A 8 3.25 2.87 -4.04
N LYS A 9 3.68 2.11 -3.03
CA LYS A 9 4.72 1.09 -3.21
C LYS A 9 4.30 -0.02 -4.19
N ASN A 10 3.01 -0.33 -4.25
CA ASN A 10 2.47 -1.39 -5.09
C ASN A 10 2.23 -0.96 -6.55
N CYS A 11 1.41 0.09 -6.77
CA CYS A 11 1.00 0.49 -8.12
C CYS A 11 1.74 1.73 -8.67
N GLY A 12 2.58 2.39 -7.87
CA GLY A 12 3.30 3.61 -8.26
C GLY A 12 2.44 4.88 -8.34
N GLY A 13 1.13 4.80 -8.04
CA GLY A 13 0.23 5.94 -8.08
C GLY A 13 0.61 7.03 -7.07
N GLU A 14 0.50 8.29 -7.48
CA GLU A 14 0.81 9.44 -6.63
C GLU A 14 -0.28 9.68 -5.58
N MET A 15 0.13 9.95 -4.34
CA MET A 15 -0.76 10.25 -3.23
C MET A 15 -0.20 11.39 -2.39
N VAL A 16 -1.10 12.11 -1.73
CA VAL A 16 -0.76 13.16 -0.77
C VAL A 16 -1.12 12.66 0.60
N VAL A 17 -0.11 12.56 1.47
CA VAL A 17 -0.29 12.10 2.85
C VAL A 17 0.27 13.13 3.80
N TYR A 18 -0.18 13.08 5.04
CA TYR A 18 0.52 13.79 6.10
C TYR A 18 1.86 13.10 6.35
N ASP A 19 2.92 13.89 6.58
CA ASP A 19 4.24 13.40 6.96
C ASP A 19 4.09 12.51 8.19
N THR A 20 4.12 11.22 7.92
CA THR A 20 4.09 10.14 8.89
C THR A 20 5.38 9.39 8.62
N ARG A 21 6.18 9.14 9.65
CA ARG A 21 7.50 8.47 9.54
C ARG A 21 7.39 6.99 9.15
N MET A 22 6.36 6.60 8.41
CA MET A 22 6.13 5.27 7.90
C MET A 22 6.99 5.02 6.67
N LYS A 23 7.63 3.85 6.63
CA LYS A 23 8.50 3.45 5.51
C LYS A 23 7.75 3.11 4.23
N GLU A 24 6.48 2.70 4.34
CA GLU A 24 5.69 2.19 3.21
C GLU A 24 4.29 2.78 3.20
N GLN A 25 3.81 3.14 2.01
CA GLN A 25 2.48 3.70 1.83
C GLN A 25 1.75 3.12 0.62
N TYR A 26 0.45 2.92 0.78
CA TYR A 26 -0.43 2.23 -0.16
C TYR A 26 -1.67 3.08 -0.43
N CYS A 27 -2.07 3.20 -1.70
CA CYS A 27 -3.17 4.08 -2.10
C CYS A 27 -4.55 3.50 -1.75
N THR A 28 -4.63 2.17 -1.70
CA THR A 28 -5.85 1.43 -1.39
C THR A 28 -5.50 0.21 -0.54
N ILE A 29 -6.50 -0.32 0.18
CA ILE A 29 -6.37 -1.58 0.92
C ILE A 29 -5.94 -2.71 -0.03
N HIS A 30 -6.48 -2.76 -1.25
CA HIS A 30 -6.06 -3.75 -2.25
C HIS A 30 -4.57 -3.69 -2.60
N CYS A 31 -3.98 -2.49 -2.64
CA CYS A 31 -2.54 -2.34 -2.86
C CYS A 31 -1.71 -2.80 -1.66
N LEU A 32 -2.22 -2.61 -0.45
CA LEU A 32 -1.62 -3.15 0.78
C LEU A 32 -1.69 -4.68 0.78
N GLU A 33 -2.87 -5.25 0.53
CA GLU A 33 -3.11 -6.69 0.48
C GLU A 33 -2.23 -7.37 -0.57
N SER A 34 -2.15 -6.80 -1.79
CA SER A 34 -1.31 -7.33 -2.86
C SER A 34 0.17 -7.36 -2.48
N ALA A 35 0.66 -6.34 -1.79
CA ALA A 35 2.04 -6.28 -1.33
C ALA A 35 2.32 -7.24 -0.15
N MET A 36 1.34 -7.49 0.72
CA MET A 36 1.44 -8.47 1.80
C MET A 36 1.47 -9.92 1.29
N VAL A 37 0.70 -10.21 0.24
CA VAL A 37 0.66 -11.54 -0.41
C VAL A 37 2.01 -11.89 -1.04
N ASP A 38 2.77 -10.91 -1.52
CA ASP A 38 4.11 -11.14 -2.10
C ASP A 38 5.16 -11.49 -1.03
N GLN A 39 4.99 -11.01 0.21
CA GLN A 39 5.94 -11.22 1.30
C GLN A 39 5.72 -12.51 2.11
N SER A 40 4.51 -13.07 2.07
CA SER A 40 4.19 -14.36 2.69
C SER A 40 3.76 -15.29 1.58
N GLY A 41 4.60 -16.25 1.19
CA GLY A 41 4.27 -17.33 0.24
C GLY A 41 3.19 -18.30 0.75
N ILE A 42 2.06 -17.79 1.23
CA ILE A 42 0.94 -18.51 1.80
C ILE A 42 -0.33 -18.01 1.10
N ILE A 43 -0.71 -18.77 0.06
CA ILE A 43 -2.06 -19.09 -0.42
C ILE A 43 -3.04 -17.91 -0.58
N PRO A 44 -3.60 -17.68 -1.80
CA PRO A 44 -4.49 -16.56 -2.04
C PRO A 44 -5.78 -16.73 -1.24
N VAL A 45 -6.03 -15.83 -0.28
CA VAL A 45 -7.39 -15.61 0.22
C VAL A 45 -8.12 -14.90 -0.91
N ARG A 46 -8.72 -15.70 -1.79
CA ARG A 46 -9.84 -15.24 -2.63
C ARG A 46 -10.90 -14.69 -1.67
N MET A 47 -10.92 -13.38 -1.49
CA MET A 47 -12.11 -12.69 -1.02
C MET A 47 -13.09 -12.76 -2.19
N ALA A 48 -14.01 -13.73 -2.10
CA ALA A 48 -15.20 -13.73 -2.93
C ALA A 48 -15.97 -12.44 -2.62
N CYS A 49 -16.30 -11.69 -3.69
CA CYS A 49 -17.29 -10.61 -3.65
C CYS A 49 -18.64 -11.11 -3.15
#